data_AF-A0A814Q1U1-F1
#
_entry.id   AF-A0A814Q1U1-F1
#
_cell.length_a   1.000
_cell.length_b   1.000
_cell.length_c   1.000
_cell.angle_alpha   90.00
_cell.angle_beta   90.00
_cell.angle_gamma   90.00
#
_symmetry.space_group_name_H-M   'P 1'
#
loop_
_entity.id
_entity.type
_entity.pdbx_description
1 polymer ?
#
loop_
_entity_poly.entity_id
_entity_poly.type
_entity_poly.pdbx_seq_one_letter_code
_entity_poly.pdbx_strand_id
1 'polypeptide(L)'
;MGYPYCPFVAWPFRKYITERRQENRHFGLHIHCGENVPFADNDAGAYRHFIAHMYIVFRCLRFLQGKLEYGVRVGHGIAFARILSDSMSPFTHRKSSVLLAEMKEHAEHILKNTVFEINITSNEYLLGQALREGDHHQTIRLDALTEREIPIILSTDDDGIWPIDHCPSKHPGHHSLVAEYCRAFSLSLITSHEQLEKMLYNTNRNRITLIDDNHISNEILMHMPRLDTFKFYISIKIHRNNLIDYLSKDNIRKSFSNIKYQQVDCIVNDANDIITYQIFSLPFMFDCLKSIGNIFSSIIFNHVRRLTVYNDVPFRHEFFHRIA
;
A
#
# COMPACT_ATOMS: atom_id res chain seq x y z
N MET A 1 -0.76 -27.43 -13.96
CA MET A 1 -1.23 -26.03 -13.98
C MET A 1 -2.71 -26.02 -13.66
N GLY A 2 -3.14 -25.26 -12.65
CA GLY A 2 -4.57 -25.04 -12.42
C GLY A 2 -5.18 -24.32 -13.62
N TYR A 3 -6.44 -24.64 -13.94
CA TYR A 3 -7.19 -23.94 -14.99
C TYR A 3 -7.25 -22.43 -14.67
N PRO A 4 -7.27 -21.55 -15.68
CA PRO A 4 -7.45 -20.13 -15.44
C PRO A 4 -8.78 -19.89 -14.72
N TYR A 5 -8.69 -19.55 -13.43
CA TYR A 5 -9.84 -19.23 -12.60
C TYR A 5 -9.90 -17.71 -12.44
N CYS A 6 -10.97 -17.09 -12.96
CA CYS A 6 -11.27 -15.69 -12.69
C CYS A 6 -12.44 -15.65 -11.70
N PRO A 7 -12.24 -15.25 -10.42
CA PRO A 7 -13.32 -15.27 -9.41
C PRO A 7 -14.51 -14.39 -9.83
N PHE A 8 -14.32 -13.44 -10.74
CA PHE A 8 -15.35 -12.59 -11.29
C PHE A 8 -16.37 -13.31 -12.17
N VAL A 9 -16.11 -14.55 -12.62
CA VAL A 9 -17.16 -15.36 -13.24
C VAL A 9 -18.08 -16.02 -12.22
N ALA A 10 -17.64 -16.16 -10.96
CA ALA A 10 -18.43 -16.77 -9.90
C ALA A 10 -19.49 -15.79 -9.40
N TRP A 11 -20.76 -16.19 -9.46
CA TRP A 11 -21.88 -15.39 -8.95
C TRP A 11 -21.73 -15.01 -7.47
N PRO A 12 -21.32 -15.91 -6.55
CA PRO A 12 -21.15 -15.55 -5.14
C PRO A 12 -20.15 -14.41 -4.93
N PHE A 13 -19.03 -14.43 -5.64
CA PHE A 13 -18.02 -13.38 -5.54
C PHE A 13 -18.52 -12.04 -6.10
N ARG A 14 -19.19 -12.06 -7.27
CA ARG A 14 -19.81 -10.84 -7.84
C ARG A 14 -20.87 -10.23 -6.93
N LYS A 15 -21.71 -11.07 -6.32
CA LYS A 15 -22.70 -10.63 -5.34
C LYS A 15 -22.02 -9.96 -4.15
N TYR A 16 -21.04 -10.62 -3.55
CA TYR A 16 -20.28 -10.09 -2.42
C TYR A 16 -19.66 -8.71 -2.72
N ILE A 17 -18.90 -8.56 -3.81
CA ILE A 17 -18.25 -7.27 -4.11
C ILE A 17 -19.27 -6.16 -4.36
N THR A 18 -20.42 -6.49 -4.98
CA THR A 18 -21.51 -5.55 -5.23
C THR A 18 -22.15 -5.09 -3.93
N GLU A 19 -22.44 -6.01 -3.00
CA GLU A 19 -22.99 -5.70 -1.68
C GLU A 19 -22.02 -4.83 -0.86
N ARG A 20 -20.73 -5.18 -0.84
CA ARG A 20 -19.70 -4.37 -0.16
C ARG A 20 -19.60 -2.95 -0.72
N ARG A 21 -19.80 -2.78 -2.03
CA ARG A 21 -19.80 -1.46 -2.65
C ARG A 21 -21.07 -0.65 -2.38
N GLN A 22 -22.22 -1.31 -2.23
CA GLN A 22 -23.44 -0.66 -1.79
C GLN A 22 -23.30 -0.13 -0.35
N GLU A 23 -22.58 -0.86 0.50
CA GLU A 23 -22.26 -0.44 1.88
C GLU A 23 -21.17 0.64 1.94
N ASN A 24 -20.16 0.57 1.07
CA ASN A 24 -19.08 1.55 0.99
C ASN A 24 -18.79 1.89 -0.48
N ARG A 25 -19.15 3.10 -0.92
CA ARG A 25 -18.90 3.56 -2.30
C ARG A 25 -17.42 3.59 -2.68
N HIS A 26 -16.51 3.66 -1.70
CA HIS A 26 -15.05 3.62 -1.90
C HIS A 26 -14.47 2.21 -1.85
N PHE A 27 -15.29 1.17 -1.71
CA PHE A 27 -14.82 -0.21 -1.72
C PHE A 27 -14.12 -0.52 -3.05
N GLY A 28 -12.81 -0.78 -2.97
CA GLY A 28 -11.95 -1.18 -4.07
C GLY A 28 -11.54 -2.63 -3.99
N LEU A 29 -10.81 -3.10 -5.00
CA LEU A 29 -10.29 -4.45 -5.07
C LEU A 29 -8.77 -4.43 -5.17
N HIS A 30 -8.13 -5.26 -4.35
CA HIS A 30 -6.71 -5.59 -4.49
C HIS A 30 -6.62 -7.04 -5.01
N ILE A 31 -6.09 -7.22 -6.22
CA ILE A 31 -6.09 -8.50 -6.93
C ILE A 31 -4.64 -8.95 -7.14
N HIS A 32 -4.23 -10.07 -6.55
CA HIS A 32 -2.97 -10.72 -6.92
C HIS A 32 -3.16 -11.39 -8.29
N CYS A 33 -2.39 -10.97 -9.29
CA CYS A 33 -2.40 -11.59 -10.61
C CYS A 33 -1.09 -11.39 -11.35
N GLY A 34 -0.83 -12.23 -12.35
CA GLY A 34 0.37 -12.10 -13.19
C GLY A 34 1.70 -12.34 -12.47
N GLU A 35 1.68 -13.00 -11.31
CA GLU A 35 2.87 -13.34 -10.51
C GLU A 35 3.47 -14.69 -10.93
N ASN A 36 2.76 -15.80 -10.65
CA ASN A 36 3.24 -17.17 -10.83
C ASN A 36 2.83 -17.78 -12.17
N VAL A 37 2.95 -17.04 -13.27
CA VAL A 37 2.64 -17.58 -14.60
C VAL A 37 3.96 -17.98 -15.26
N PRO A 38 4.27 -19.29 -15.36
CA PRO A 38 5.54 -19.74 -15.93
C PRO A 38 5.64 -19.20 -17.35
N PHE A 39 6.70 -18.46 -17.62
CA PHE A 39 6.96 -18.01 -18.97
C PHE A 39 7.30 -19.21 -19.82
N ALA A 40 6.73 -19.23 -21.01
CA ALA A 40 6.95 -20.28 -21.97
C ALA A 40 7.43 -19.62 -23.26
N ASP A 41 8.42 -20.23 -23.91
CA ASP A 41 8.84 -19.80 -25.23
C ASP A 41 7.65 -19.73 -26.17
N ASN A 42 7.69 -18.76 -27.09
CA ASN A 42 6.60 -18.53 -28.03
C ASN A 42 6.16 -19.80 -28.76
N ASP A 43 7.09 -20.74 -28.94
CA ASP A 43 6.85 -22.01 -29.62
C ASP A 43 6.26 -23.12 -28.74
N ALA A 44 6.39 -23.02 -27.41
CA ALA A 44 5.88 -23.99 -26.48
C ALA A 44 4.34 -23.94 -26.35
N GLY A 45 3.70 -25.10 -26.14
CA GLY A 45 2.25 -25.18 -25.90
C GLY A 45 1.80 -24.39 -24.65
N ALA A 46 2.69 -24.23 -23.67
CA ALA A 46 2.45 -23.44 -22.47
C ALA A 46 2.28 -21.94 -22.77
N TYR A 47 2.84 -21.42 -23.87
CA TYR A 47 2.68 -20.01 -24.27
C TYR A 47 1.22 -19.62 -24.51
N ARG A 48 0.45 -20.52 -25.13
CA ARG A 48 -0.98 -20.30 -25.38
C ARG A 48 -1.77 -20.19 -24.08
N HIS A 49 -1.39 -20.99 -23.08
CA HIS A 49 -2.01 -20.97 -21.76
C HIS A 49 -1.64 -19.70 -21.00
N PHE A 50 -0.38 -19.27 -21.07
CA PHE A 50 0.09 -17.99 -20.53
C PHE A 50 -0.73 -16.81 -21.10
N ILE A 51 -0.80 -16.69 -22.43
CA ILE A 51 -1.52 -15.59 -23.08
C ILE A 51 -3.02 -15.65 -22.77
N ALA A 52 -3.64 -16.84 -22.79
CA ALA A 52 -5.06 -16.98 -22.47
C ALA A 52 -5.35 -16.59 -21.01
N HIS A 53 -4.50 -17.00 -20.06
CA HIS A 53 -4.62 -16.63 -18.66
C HIS A 53 -4.53 -15.11 -18.48
N MET A 54 -3.49 -14.49 -19.03
CA MET A 54 -3.30 -13.04 -18.92
C MET A 54 -4.41 -12.25 -19.61
N TYR A 55 -4.94 -12.74 -20.74
CA TYR A 55 -6.09 -12.15 -21.40
C TYR A 55 -7.35 -12.20 -20.54
N ILE A 56 -7.61 -13.33 -19.85
CA ILE A 56 -8.73 -13.43 -18.90
C ILE A 56 -8.57 -12.39 -17.80
N VAL A 57 -7.39 -12.30 -17.17
CA VAL A 57 -7.10 -11.29 -16.13
C VAL A 57 -7.33 -9.88 -16.66
N PHE A 58 -6.79 -9.56 -17.84
CA PHE A 58 -6.95 -8.27 -18.50
C PHE A 58 -8.42 -7.90 -18.75
N ARG A 59 -9.22 -8.84 -19.25
CA ARG A 59 -10.66 -8.66 -19.45
C ARG A 59 -11.40 -8.48 -18.12
N CYS A 60 -10.98 -9.17 -17.07
CA CYS A 60 -11.53 -9.00 -15.73
C CYS A 60 -11.22 -7.57 -15.21
N LEU A 61 -9.99 -7.04 -15.37
CA LEU A 61 -9.65 -5.65 -15.04
C LEU A 61 -10.50 -4.63 -15.82
N ARG A 62 -10.59 -4.81 -17.15
CA ARG A 62 -11.42 -3.96 -18.03
C ARG A 62 -12.87 -3.90 -17.57
N PHE A 63 -13.44 -5.05 -17.19
CA PHE A 63 -14.83 -5.12 -16.72
C PHE A 63 -15.00 -4.38 -15.39
N LEU A 64 -14.10 -4.59 -14.44
CA LEU A 64 -14.17 -3.95 -13.12
C LEU A 64 -14.07 -2.44 -13.20
N GLN A 65 -13.17 -1.94 -14.03
CA GLN A 65 -12.96 -0.50 -14.18
C GLN A 65 -14.01 0.14 -15.08
N GLY A 66 -14.27 -0.45 -16.25
CA GLY A 66 -15.12 0.20 -17.27
C GLY A 66 -16.61 -0.03 -17.10
N LYS A 67 -17.03 -1.17 -16.53
CA LYS A 67 -18.46 -1.48 -16.33
C LYS A 67 -18.92 -1.26 -14.91
N LEU A 68 -18.04 -1.54 -13.98
CA LEU A 68 -18.36 -1.48 -12.57
C LEU A 68 -17.70 -0.30 -11.85
N GLU A 69 -16.80 0.44 -12.50
CA GLU A 69 -16.13 1.64 -11.95
C GLU A 69 -15.38 1.39 -10.62
N TYR A 70 -14.87 0.17 -10.38
CA TYR A 70 -14.10 -0.13 -9.17
C TYR A 70 -12.69 0.46 -9.26
N GLY A 71 -12.21 1.01 -8.14
CA GLY A 71 -10.78 1.21 -7.93
C GLY A 71 -10.10 -0.15 -7.81
N VAL A 72 -9.07 -0.40 -8.63
CA VAL A 72 -8.35 -1.67 -8.66
C VAL A 72 -6.87 -1.44 -8.43
N ARG A 73 -6.29 -2.21 -7.51
CA ARG A 73 -4.85 -2.39 -7.33
C ARG A 73 -4.49 -3.83 -7.70
N VAL A 74 -3.32 -4.01 -8.30
CA VAL A 74 -2.80 -5.31 -8.72
C VAL A 74 -1.56 -5.63 -7.91
N GLY A 75 -1.62 -6.73 -7.15
CA GLY A 75 -0.46 -7.31 -6.48
C GLY A 75 0.44 -8.01 -7.48
N HIS A 76 1.73 -7.69 -7.46
CA HIS A 76 2.78 -8.12 -8.38
C HIS A 76 2.56 -7.65 -9.83
N GLY A 77 1.69 -8.33 -10.59
CA GLY A 77 1.39 -7.97 -11.98
C GLY A 77 2.58 -7.98 -12.95
N ILE A 78 3.71 -8.58 -12.59
CA ILE A 78 4.96 -8.57 -13.36
C ILE A 78 4.82 -9.15 -14.77
N ALA A 79 3.91 -10.10 -15.00
CA ALA A 79 3.67 -10.66 -16.33
C ALA A 79 3.11 -9.62 -17.32
N PHE A 80 2.47 -8.55 -16.83
CA PHE A 80 2.03 -7.45 -17.69
C PHE A 80 3.20 -6.67 -18.29
N ALA A 81 4.27 -6.44 -17.54
CA ALA A 81 5.45 -5.75 -18.08
C ALA A 81 5.98 -6.46 -19.33
N ARG A 82 6.06 -7.80 -19.28
CA ARG A 82 6.52 -8.58 -20.43
C ARG A 82 5.54 -8.56 -21.60
N ILE A 83 4.24 -8.74 -21.33
CA ILE A 83 3.19 -8.63 -22.36
C ILE A 83 3.26 -7.30 -23.11
N LEU A 84 3.57 -6.22 -22.40
CA LEU A 84 3.63 -4.88 -22.96
C LEU A 84 4.96 -4.54 -23.63
N SER A 85 6.01 -5.29 -23.32
CA SER A 85 7.33 -5.11 -23.92
C SER A 85 7.32 -5.44 -25.42
N ASP A 86 8.22 -4.79 -26.15
CA ASP A 86 8.40 -5.02 -27.59
C ASP A 86 9.01 -6.38 -27.91
N SER A 87 9.62 -7.04 -26.91
CA SER A 87 10.16 -8.40 -27.05
C SER A 87 9.08 -9.44 -27.40
N MET A 88 7.82 -9.17 -27.05
CA MET A 88 6.68 -10.01 -27.40
C MET A 88 6.05 -9.52 -28.71
N SER A 89 6.63 -9.93 -29.84
CA SER A 89 6.05 -9.68 -31.15
C SER A 89 4.87 -10.64 -31.42
N PRO A 90 3.73 -10.14 -31.92
CA PRO A 90 2.65 -11.00 -32.35
C PRO A 90 3.10 -11.83 -33.56
N PHE A 91 3.50 -13.08 -33.33
CA PHE A 91 3.67 -14.04 -34.41
C PHE A 91 2.33 -14.19 -35.14
N THR A 92 2.29 -13.78 -36.40
CA THR A 92 1.09 -13.56 -37.22
C THR A 92 0.24 -14.82 -37.46
N HIS A 93 0.73 -16.00 -37.07
CA HIS A 93 0.09 -17.29 -37.37
C HIS A 93 -0.53 -18.04 -36.17
N ARG A 94 -0.65 -17.43 -34.98
CA ARG A 94 -1.23 -18.10 -33.78
C ARG A 94 -2.44 -17.36 -33.23
N LYS A 95 -3.50 -18.08 -32.81
CA LYS A 95 -4.68 -17.46 -32.15
C LYS A 95 -4.32 -16.59 -30.94
N SER A 96 -3.23 -16.92 -30.24
CA SER A 96 -2.72 -16.14 -29.11
C SER A 96 -2.20 -14.75 -29.52
N SER A 97 -1.78 -14.53 -30.77
CA SER A 97 -1.34 -13.21 -31.21
C SER A 97 -2.47 -12.20 -31.28
N VAL A 98 -3.70 -12.64 -31.59
CA VAL A 98 -4.90 -11.80 -31.56
C VAL A 98 -5.18 -11.31 -30.12
N LEU A 99 -5.11 -12.23 -29.15
CA LEU A 99 -5.32 -11.87 -27.74
C LEU A 99 -4.21 -10.93 -27.22
N LEU A 100 -2.96 -11.17 -27.61
CA LEU A 100 -1.84 -10.30 -27.27
C LEU A 100 -1.98 -8.91 -27.89
N ALA A 101 -2.37 -8.83 -29.15
CA ALA A 101 -2.62 -7.57 -29.84
C ALA A 101 -3.73 -6.77 -29.16
N GLU A 102 -4.86 -7.40 -28.82
CA GLU A 102 -5.96 -6.74 -28.10
C GLU A 102 -5.51 -6.23 -26.72
N MET A 103 -4.71 -7.03 -25.98
CA MET A 103 -4.15 -6.57 -24.70
C MET A 103 -3.27 -5.34 -24.90
N LYS A 104 -2.34 -5.35 -25.86
CA LYS A 104 -1.44 -4.23 -26.14
C LYS A 104 -2.18 -2.98 -26.58
N GLU A 105 -3.16 -3.12 -27.46
CA GLU A 105 -3.98 -2.01 -27.98
C GLU A 105 -4.76 -1.29 -26.87
N HIS A 106 -5.32 -2.04 -25.93
CA HIS A 106 -6.17 -1.48 -24.87
C HIS A 106 -5.44 -1.28 -23.53
N ALA A 107 -4.18 -1.68 -23.43
CA ALA A 107 -3.40 -1.65 -22.20
C ALA A 107 -3.35 -0.28 -21.56
N GLU A 108 -3.08 0.76 -22.34
CA GLU A 108 -2.94 2.11 -21.80
C GLU A 108 -4.21 2.58 -21.10
N HIS A 109 -5.38 2.33 -21.68
CA HIS A 109 -6.64 2.78 -21.10
C HIS A 109 -6.97 2.07 -19.79
N ILE A 110 -6.71 0.77 -19.71
CA ILE A 110 -7.07 -0.08 -18.57
C ILE A 110 -6.02 0.03 -17.47
N LEU A 111 -4.74 -0.04 -17.84
CA LEU A 111 -3.65 -0.14 -16.89
C LEU A 111 -3.21 1.22 -16.34
N LYS A 112 -3.38 2.35 -17.04
CA LYS A 112 -3.05 3.68 -16.49
C LYS A 112 -3.89 4.06 -15.26
N ASN A 113 -5.06 3.44 -15.09
CA ASN A 113 -5.92 3.62 -13.93
C ASN A 113 -5.77 2.50 -12.88
N THR A 114 -4.78 1.64 -13.04
CA THR A 114 -4.50 0.50 -12.15
C THR A 114 -3.13 0.69 -11.54
N VAL A 115 -3.03 0.55 -10.22
CA VAL A 115 -1.74 0.62 -9.54
C VAL A 115 -1.19 -0.79 -9.37
N PHE A 116 0.06 -0.97 -9.81
CA PHE A 116 0.78 -2.22 -9.71
C PHE A 116 1.73 -2.18 -8.50
N GLU A 117 1.58 -3.15 -7.61
CA GLU A 117 2.40 -3.30 -6.40
C GLU A 117 3.50 -4.31 -6.69
N ILE A 118 4.70 -3.81 -6.97
CA ILE A 118 5.85 -4.67 -7.29
C ILE A 118 6.57 -5.03 -6.00
N ASN A 119 6.74 -6.33 -5.78
CA ASN A 119 7.39 -6.89 -4.60
C ASN A 119 8.69 -7.55 -5.03
N ILE A 120 9.79 -6.78 -5.15
CA ILE A 120 10.99 -7.23 -5.88
C ILE A 120 11.58 -8.46 -5.20
N THR A 121 11.82 -8.42 -3.89
CA THR A 121 12.37 -9.59 -3.20
C THR A 121 11.42 -10.79 -3.23
N SER A 122 10.13 -10.60 -2.94
CA SER A 122 9.14 -11.70 -3.03
C SER A 122 9.14 -12.34 -4.43
N ASN A 123 9.06 -11.53 -5.49
CA ASN A 123 9.08 -12.00 -6.86
C ASN A 123 10.38 -12.73 -7.20
N GLU A 124 11.55 -12.24 -6.78
CA GLU A 124 12.80 -12.95 -6.99
C GLU A 124 12.87 -14.30 -6.26
N TYR A 125 12.26 -14.44 -5.07
CA TYR A 125 12.28 -15.69 -4.32
C TYR A 125 11.29 -16.71 -4.87
N LEU A 126 10.07 -16.28 -5.17
CA LEU A 126 9.00 -17.14 -5.68
C LEU A 126 9.22 -17.56 -7.14
N LEU A 127 9.81 -16.67 -7.95
CA LEU A 127 10.12 -16.94 -9.36
C LEU A 127 11.57 -17.41 -9.53
N GLY A 128 12.36 -17.31 -8.46
CA GLY A 128 13.79 -17.56 -8.41
C GLY A 128 14.21 -18.91 -8.97
N GLN A 129 13.44 -19.98 -8.81
CA GLN A 129 13.79 -21.26 -9.43
C GLN A 129 13.70 -21.21 -10.96
N ALA A 130 12.66 -20.58 -11.52
CA ALA A 130 12.52 -20.36 -12.96
C ALA A 130 13.56 -19.34 -13.50
N LEU A 131 14.01 -18.42 -12.65
CA LEU A 131 15.05 -17.41 -12.92
C LEU A 131 16.49 -17.93 -12.82
N ARG A 132 16.77 -18.92 -11.96
CA ARG A 132 18.13 -19.42 -11.65
C ARG A 132 18.59 -20.54 -12.60
N GLU A 133 17.68 -21.23 -13.29
CA GLU A 133 18.00 -22.30 -14.24
C GLU A 133 18.47 -21.78 -15.62
N GLY A 134 19.06 -20.58 -15.67
CA GLY A 134 19.67 -20.03 -16.89
C GLY A 134 18.67 -19.43 -17.89
N ASP A 135 17.38 -19.37 -17.55
CA ASP A 135 16.42 -18.58 -18.31
C ASP A 135 16.60 -17.09 -18.02
N HIS A 136 17.57 -16.49 -18.70
CA HIS A 136 17.83 -15.04 -18.69
C HIS A 136 16.59 -14.20 -19.05
N HIS A 137 15.50 -14.82 -19.52
CA HIS A 137 14.29 -14.14 -19.91
C HIS A 137 13.37 -13.71 -18.75
N GLN A 138 13.59 -14.15 -17.51
CA GLN A 138 12.69 -13.81 -16.39
C GLN A 138 13.17 -12.69 -15.45
N THR A 139 14.23 -11.95 -15.82
CA THR A 139 14.63 -10.78 -15.01
C THR A 139 13.43 -9.86 -14.80
N ILE A 140 13.23 -9.40 -13.57
CA ILE A 140 12.18 -8.41 -13.27
C ILE A 140 12.48 -7.19 -14.13
N ARG A 141 11.51 -6.78 -14.93
CA ARG A 141 11.62 -5.65 -15.85
C ARG A 141 10.40 -4.77 -15.64
N LEU A 142 10.64 -3.51 -15.31
CA LEU A 142 9.60 -2.50 -15.11
C LEU A 142 9.54 -1.48 -16.23
N ASP A 143 10.52 -1.50 -17.14
CA ASP A 143 10.65 -0.60 -18.29
C ASP A 143 9.33 -0.45 -19.06
N ALA A 144 8.74 -1.54 -19.53
CA ALA A 144 7.51 -1.50 -20.32
C ALA A 144 6.30 -0.92 -19.55
N LEU A 145 6.27 -1.04 -18.21
CA LEU A 145 5.23 -0.41 -17.39
C LEU A 145 5.54 1.08 -17.21
N THR A 146 6.79 1.43 -16.89
CA THR A 146 7.21 2.81 -16.66
C THR A 146 7.15 3.68 -17.93
N GLU A 147 7.58 3.16 -19.08
CA GLU A 147 7.55 3.84 -20.39
C GLU A 147 6.13 4.16 -20.85
N ARG A 148 5.15 3.33 -20.45
CA ARG A 148 3.72 3.53 -20.73
C ARG A 148 3.00 4.34 -19.65
N GLU A 149 3.75 4.91 -18.71
CA GLU A 149 3.24 5.68 -17.57
C GLU A 149 2.21 4.90 -16.73
N ILE A 150 2.35 3.59 -16.65
CA ILE A 150 1.48 2.76 -15.80
C ILE A 150 1.89 2.99 -14.32
N PRO A 151 0.94 3.29 -13.42
CA PRO A 151 1.26 3.53 -12.02
C PRO A 151 1.86 2.30 -11.34
N ILE A 152 3.07 2.45 -10.81
CA ILE A 152 3.78 1.44 -10.04
C ILE A 152 4.07 1.97 -8.64
N ILE A 153 3.98 1.09 -7.65
CA ILE A 153 4.52 1.28 -6.31
C ILE A 153 5.36 0.06 -5.94
N LEU A 154 6.29 0.23 -4.99
CA LEU A 154 7.01 -0.89 -4.39
C LEU A 154 6.37 -1.29 -3.08
N SER A 155 6.42 -2.59 -2.77
CA SER A 155 5.96 -3.15 -1.49
C SER A 155 6.85 -4.33 -1.10
N THR A 156 6.73 -4.78 0.14
CA THR A 156 7.50 -5.90 0.70
C THR A 156 6.78 -7.23 0.57
N ASP A 157 5.50 -7.22 0.19
CA ASP A 157 4.58 -8.37 0.27
C ASP A 157 4.40 -8.85 1.73
N ASP A 158 5.18 -9.84 2.15
CA ASP A 158 5.22 -10.41 3.50
C ASP A 158 6.53 -10.03 4.20
N ASP A 159 6.57 -8.84 4.79
CA ASP A 159 7.74 -8.35 5.51
C ASP A 159 8.11 -9.29 6.68
N GLY A 160 9.41 -9.61 6.80
CA GLY A 160 9.92 -10.58 7.78
C GLY A 160 9.86 -12.06 7.35
N ILE A 161 9.17 -12.40 6.25
CA ILE A 161 9.30 -13.72 5.61
C ILE A 161 10.43 -13.71 4.60
N TRP A 162 10.46 -12.67 3.77
CA TRP A 162 11.51 -12.43 2.80
C TRP A 162 12.74 -11.81 3.48
N PRO A 163 13.97 -12.13 3.04
CA PRO A 163 15.19 -11.55 3.61
C PRO A 163 15.39 -10.12 3.09
N ILE A 164 14.49 -9.23 3.48
CA ILE A 164 14.49 -7.78 3.25
C ILE A 164 15.17 -7.09 4.45
N ASP A 165 16.09 -7.81 5.08
CA ASP A 165 16.72 -7.39 6.33
C ASP A 165 17.71 -6.26 6.10
N HIS A 166 18.32 -6.15 4.92
CA HIS A 166 19.29 -5.10 4.64
C HIS A 166 19.25 -4.67 3.18
N CYS A 167 19.37 -3.36 2.97
CA CYS A 167 19.69 -2.78 1.68
C CYS A 167 20.93 -3.48 1.06
N PRO A 168 20.91 -3.84 -0.24
CA PRO A 168 22.06 -4.47 -0.91
C PRO A 168 23.36 -3.65 -0.83
N SER A 169 23.25 -2.33 -0.77
CA SER A 169 24.37 -1.39 -0.59
C SER A 169 24.85 -1.25 0.86
N LYS A 170 24.28 -2.04 1.80
CA LYS A 170 24.63 -2.05 3.23
C LYS A 170 24.47 -0.70 3.95
N HIS A 171 23.56 0.15 3.48
CA HIS A 171 23.23 1.39 4.17
C HIS A 171 22.63 1.10 5.56
N PRO A 172 23.19 1.64 6.66
CA PRO A 172 22.65 1.43 8.00
C PRO A 172 21.21 1.93 8.13
N GLY A 173 20.33 1.14 8.73
CA GLY A 173 18.92 1.53 8.97
C GLY A 173 17.99 1.38 7.76
N HIS A 174 18.49 0.94 6.60
CA HIS A 174 17.65 0.68 5.43
C HIS A 174 17.16 -0.77 5.43
N HIS A 175 15.98 -0.98 6.03
CA HIS A 175 15.30 -2.27 6.20
C HIS A 175 13.92 -2.24 5.52
N SER A 176 13.28 -3.40 5.33
CA SER A 176 11.89 -3.48 4.85
C SER A 176 11.69 -2.72 3.54
N LEU A 177 10.62 -1.93 3.39
CA LEU A 177 10.31 -1.17 2.17
C LEU A 177 11.46 -0.27 1.68
N VAL A 178 12.24 0.32 2.59
CA VAL A 178 13.40 1.14 2.19
C VAL A 178 14.46 0.29 1.50
N ALA A 179 14.65 -0.95 1.94
CA ALA A 179 15.55 -1.89 1.30
C ALA A 179 15.05 -2.30 -0.10
N GLU A 180 13.74 -2.44 -0.32
CA GLU A 180 13.13 -2.67 -1.64
C GLU A 180 13.45 -1.54 -2.62
N TYR A 181 13.30 -0.27 -2.21
CA TYR A 181 13.69 0.87 -3.04
C TYR A 181 15.19 0.86 -3.37
N CYS A 182 16.04 0.57 -2.38
CA CYS A 182 17.47 0.45 -2.63
C CYS A 182 17.79 -0.70 -3.61
N ARG A 183 17.07 -1.81 -3.49
CA ARG A 183 17.19 -2.95 -4.40
C ARG A 183 16.78 -2.55 -5.82
N ALA A 184 15.68 -1.84 -5.97
CA ALA A 184 15.21 -1.33 -7.26
C ALA A 184 16.27 -0.46 -7.96
N PHE A 185 16.95 0.42 -7.22
CA PHE A 185 18.08 1.19 -7.75
C PHE A 185 19.27 0.30 -8.12
N SER A 186 19.65 -0.65 -7.26
CA SER A 186 20.78 -1.54 -7.54
C SER A 186 20.58 -2.41 -8.77
N LEU A 187 19.32 -2.76 -9.07
CA LEU A 187 18.91 -3.54 -10.24
C LEU A 187 18.60 -2.66 -11.46
N SER A 188 18.80 -1.34 -11.37
CA SER A 188 18.45 -0.39 -12.43
C SER A 188 16.97 -0.45 -12.86
N LEU A 189 16.07 -0.85 -11.95
CA LEU A 189 14.62 -0.81 -12.16
C LEU A 189 14.05 0.59 -11.98
N ILE A 190 14.73 1.41 -11.19
CA ILE A 190 14.53 2.86 -11.08
C ILE A 190 15.83 3.51 -11.54
N THR A 191 15.76 4.28 -12.63
CA THR A 191 16.95 4.87 -13.27
C THR A 191 17.02 6.38 -13.12
N SER A 192 15.94 7.02 -12.66
CA SER A 192 15.90 8.48 -12.47
C SER A 192 15.20 8.90 -11.17
N HIS A 193 15.53 10.10 -10.70
CA HIS A 193 14.86 10.72 -9.57
C HIS A 193 13.37 10.96 -9.85
N GLU A 194 13.02 11.37 -11.07
CA GLU A 194 11.63 11.59 -11.49
C GLU A 194 10.80 10.31 -11.39
N GLN A 195 11.36 9.14 -11.76
CA GLN A 195 10.67 7.86 -11.60
C GLN A 195 10.40 7.54 -10.13
N LEU A 196 11.38 7.77 -9.25
CA LEU A 196 11.20 7.60 -7.81
C LEU A 196 10.09 8.52 -7.28
N GLU A 197 10.12 9.80 -7.63
CA GLU A 197 9.10 10.76 -7.21
C GLU A 197 7.69 10.35 -7.69
N LYS A 198 7.56 9.89 -8.94
CA LYS A 198 6.31 9.35 -9.48
C LYS A 198 5.82 8.14 -8.68
N MET A 199 6.69 7.19 -8.34
CA MET A 199 6.32 6.02 -7.53
C MET A 199 5.91 6.42 -6.10
N LEU A 200 6.61 7.37 -5.48
CA LEU A 200 6.26 7.88 -4.15
C LEU A 200 4.96 8.67 -4.17
N TYR A 201 4.72 9.47 -5.20
CA TYR A 201 3.47 10.17 -5.43
C TYR A 201 2.31 9.17 -5.59
N ASN A 202 2.48 8.13 -6.40
CA ASN A 202 1.50 7.06 -6.55
C ASN A 202 1.24 6.36 -5.20
N THR A 203 2.27 6.11 -4.41
CA THR A 203 2.12 5.53 -3.06
C THR A 203 1.27 6.43 -2.17
N ASN A 204 1.51 7.74 -2.17
CA ASN A 204 0.76 8.70 -1.36
C ASN A 204 -0.67 8.92 -1.86
N ARG A 205 -0.90 8.94 -3.18
CA ARG A 205 -2.24 9.06 -3.77
C ARG A 205 -3.11 7.83 -3.50
N ASN A 206 -2.48 6.65 -3.41
CA ASN A 206 -3.14 5.37 -3.19
C ASN A 206 -3.05 4.87 -1.76
N ARG A 207 -2.46 5.65 -0.85
CA ARG A 207 -2.83 5.56 0.55
C ARG A 207 -4.31 5.91 0.59
N ILE A 208 -5.13 4.86 0.65
CA ILE A 208 -6.43 4.96 1.29
C ILE A 208 -6.09 5.61 2.62
N THR A 209 -6.42 6.89 2.76
CA THR A 209 -6.69 7.45 4.08
C THR A 209 -7.78 6.53 4.58
N LEU A 210 -7.43 5.53 5.40
CA LEU A 210 -8.36 4.59 6.06
C LEU A 210 -9.40 5.30 6.95
N ILE A 211 -9.34 6.61 6.91
CA ILE A 211 -9.85 7.64 7.78
C ILE A 211 -9.91 8.86 6.84
N ASP A 212 -10.91 8.92 5.97
CA ASP A 212 -11.30 10.18 5.31
C ASP A 212 -11.60 11.22 6.41
N ASP A 213 -11.00 12.41 6.31
CA ASP A 213 -11.18 13.52 7.27
C ASP A 213 -12.66 13.85 7.56
N ASN A 214 -13.59 13.49 6.65
CA ASN A 214 -15.02 13.70 6.81
C ASN A 214 -15.75 12.55 7.53
N HIS A 215 -15.18 11.35 7.60
CA HIS A 215 -15.82 10.13 8.13
C HIS A 215 -14.99 9.38 9.16
N ILE A 216 -13.96 10.04 9.71
CA ILE A 216 -13.02 9.51 10.71
C ILE A 216 -13.71 8.62 11.75
N SER A 217 -14.79 9.13 12.35
CA SER A 217 -15.53 8.40 13.38
C SER A 217 -16.10 7.09 12.85
N ASN A 218 -16.72 7.07 11.68
CA ASN A 218 -17.38 5.88 11.13
C ASN A 218 -16.38 4.84 10.62
N GLU A 219 -15.28 5.26 10.00
CA GLU A 219 -14.27 4.34 9.48
C GLU A 219 -13.43 3.73 10.61
N ILE A 220 -13.07 4.53 11.62
CA ILE A 220 -12.48 4.01 12.86
C ILE A 220 -13.44 3.01 13.51
N LEU A 221 -14.73 3.35 13.66
CA LEU A 221 -15.77 2.47 14.24
C LEU A 221 -15.97 1.18 13.44
N MET A 222 -15.81 1.21 12.12
CA MET A 222 -15.97 0.04 11.24
C MET A 222 -14.81 -0.94 11.36
N HIS A 223 -13.58 -0.44 11.49
CA HIS A 223 -12.38 -1.26 11.65
C HIS A 223 -12.05 -1.60 13.12
N MET A 224 -12.77 -0.97 14.06
CA MET A 224 -12.59 -1.06 15.51
C MET A 224 -12.67 -2.45 16.14
N PRO A 225 -13.50 -3.40 15.67
CA PRO A 225 -13.52 -4.76 16.22
C PRO A 225 -12.22 -5.55 15.98
N ARG A 226 -11.30 -5.05 15.15
CA ARG A 226 -10.00 -5.69 14.85
C ARG A 226 -8.83 -4.99 15.57
N LEU A 227 -9.09 -3.91 16.32
CA LEU A 227 -8.05 -3.09 16.95
C LEU A 227 -7.39 -3.72 18.18
N ASP A 228 -7.92 -4.81 18.73
CA ASP A 228 -7.30 -5.61 19.80
C ASP A 228 -5.88 -6.09 19.44
N THR A 229 -5.52 -6.06 18.14
CA THR A 229 -4.24 -6.55 17.61
C THR A 229 -3.32 -5.46 17.04
N PHE A 230 -3.77 -4.20 16.91
CA PHE A 230 -3.00 -3.18 16.18
C PHE A 230 -2.75 -1.92 17.00
N LYS A 231 -1.48 -1.50 17.07
CA LYS A 231 -1.10 -0.21 17.67
C LYS A 231 -1.43 0.92 16.69
N PHE A 232 -2.19 1.91 17.12
CA PHE A 232 -2.55 3.06 16.28
C PHE A 232 -2.08 4.39 16.86
N TYR A 233 -1.87 5.36 15.96
CA TYR A 233 -1.59 6.76 16.28
C TYR A 233 -2.29 7.64 15.25
N ILE A 234 -3.07 8.60 15.74
CA ILE A 234 -3.84 9.57 14.95
C ILE A 234 -3.41 10.95 15.40
N SER A 235 -3.05 11.81 14.44
CA SER A 235 -2.67 13.21 14.70
C SER A 235 -3.62 14.14 13.96
N ILE A 236 -4.49 14.83 14.69
CA ILE A 236 -5.45 15.79 14.15
C ILE A 236 -4.94 17.19 14.45
N LYS A 237 -4.95 18.10 13.47
CA LYS A 237 -4.61 19.51 13.65
C LYS A 237 -5.82 20.37 13.32
N ILE A 238 -6.23 21.23 14.25
CA ILE A 238 -7.39 22.10 14.10
C ILE A 238 -6.95 23.55 14.32
N HIS A 239 -7.28 24.42 13.37
CA HIS A 239 -7.08 25.86 13.53
C HIS A 239 -8.11 26.43 14.51
N ARG A 240 -7.66 27.27 15.45
CA ARG A 240 -8.48 27.83 16.53
C ARG A 240 -9.73 28.56 16.03
N ASN A 241 -9.61 29.22 14.88
CA ASN A 241 -10.71 29.95 14.23
C ASN A 241 -11.84 29.05 13.71
N ASN A 242 -11.60 27.73 13.64
CA ASN A 242 -12.58 26.75 13.17
C ASN A 242 -13.20 25.93 14.32
N LEU A 243 -12.84 26.19 15.58
CA LEU A 243 -13.45 25.49 16.71
C LEU A 243 -14.74 26.16 17.15
N ILE A 244 -15.85 25.45 16.94
CA ILE A 244 -17.11 25.74 17.63
C ILE A 244 -17.08 25.17 19.07
N ASP A 245 -16.35 24.08 19.32
CA ASP A 245 -16.21 23.48 20.66
C ASP A 245 -14.84 22.80 20.87
N TYR A 246 -14.13 23.16 21.96
CA TYR A 246 -12.88 22.50 22.37
C TYR A 246 -13.15 21.08 22.87
N LEU A 247 -12.55 20.07 22.24
CA LEU A 247 -12.66 18.69 22.70
C LEU A 247 -11.69 18.47 23.87
N SER A 248 -12.22 18.36 25.09
CA SER A 248 -11.41 17.96 26.24
C SER A 248 -10.88 16.53 26.08
N LYS A 249 -9.81 16.16 26.81
CA LYS A 249 -9.34 14.76 26.88
C LYS A 249 -10.46 13.79 27.26
N ASP A 250 -11.35 14.22 28.15
CA ASP A 250 -12.50 13.42 28.57
C ASP A 250 -13.55 13.30 27.46
N ASN A 251 -13.77 14.35 26.66
CA ASN A 251 -14.66 14.28 25.50
C ASN A 251 -14.12 13.28 24.47
N ILE A 252 -12.81 13.29 24.21
CA ILE A 252 -12.16 12.33 23.32
C ILE A 252 -12.29 10.92 23.87
N ARG A 253 -11.97 10.69 25.15
CA ARG A 253 -12.13 9.38 25.80
C ARG A 253 -13.58 8.91 25.78
N LYS A 254 -14.56 9.80 26.00
CA LYS A 254 -15.99 9.52 25.90
C LYS A 254 -16.43 9.17 24.48
N SER A 255 -15.86 9.78 23.45
CA SER A 255 -16.10 9.36 22.06
C SER A 255 -15.70 7.90 21.82
N PHE A 256 -14.86 7.34 22.69
CA PHE A 256 -14.43 5.93 22.66
C PHE A 256 -15.04 5.08 23.80
N SER A 257 -15.97 5.60 24.63
CA SER A 257 -16.46 4.91 25.83
C SER A 257 -17.42 3.75 25.57
N ASN A 258 -18.00 3.67 24.36
CA ASN A 258 -18.84 2.54 23.95
C ASN A 258 -18.03 1.27 23.66
N ILE A 259 -16.72 1.30 23.91
CA ILE A 259 -15.77 0.26 23.59
C ILE A 259 -14.93 -0.03 24.84
N LYS A 260 -14.56 -1.29 25.05
CA LYS A 260 -13.86 -1.79 26.25
C LYS A 260 -12.39 -1.29 26.37
N TYR A 261 -12.08 -0.02 26.12
CA TYR A 261 -10.70 0.46 26.06
C TYR A 261 -10.31 1.32 27.26
N GLN A 262 -9.75 0.66 28.28
CA GLN A 262 -8.78 1.28 29.20
C GLN A 262 -7.42 1.56 28.50
N GLN A 263 -7.34 1.31 27.18
CA GLN A 263 -6.11 1.27 26.39
C GLN A 263 -6.05 2.36 25.31
N VAL A 264 -6.79 3.47 25.42
CA VAL A 264 -6.65 4.61 24.50
C VAL A 264 -6.32 5.85 25.32
N ASP A 265 -5.30 6.60 24.90
CA ASP A 265 -4.97 7.88 25.50
C ASP A 265 -4.74 8.96 24.44
N CYS A 266 -4.68 10.20 24.91
CA CYS A 266 -4.54 11.37 24.07
C CYS A 266 -3.62 12.42 24.68
N ILE A 267 -2.73 12.96 23.83
CA ILE A 267 -1.99 14.19 24.10
C ILE A 267 -2.66 15.31 23.32
N VAL A 268 -2.97 16.41 24.02
CA VAL A 268 -3.52 17.62 23.40
C VAL A 268 -2.46 18.70 23.52
N ASN A 269 -2.08 19.28 22.39
CA ASN A 269 -1.18 20.42 22.34
C ASN A 269 -1.91 21.63 21.77
N ASP A 270 -1.80 22.78 22.42
CA ASP A 270 -2.36 24.05 21.96
C ASP A 270 -1.21 25.03 21.74
N ALA A 271 -0.89 25.33 20.48
CA ALA A 271 0.23 26.21 20.11
C ALA A 271 -0.04 26.95 18.80
N ASN A 272 0.28 28.26 18.75
CA ASN A 272 0.27 29.07 17.51
C ASN A 272 -1.04 28.97 16.72
N ASP A 273 -2.17 29.16 17.39
CA ASP A 273 -3.53 29.04 16.82
C ASP A 273 -3.87 27.67 16.20
N ILE A 274 -3.10 26.63 16.52
CA ILE A 274 -3.36 25.26 16.09
C ILE A 274 -3.40 24.36 17.32
N ILE A 275 -4.54 23.68 17.49
CA ILE A 275 -4.68 22.62 18.47
C ILE A 275 -4.38 21.29 17.77
N THR A 276 -3.42 20.55 18.31
CA THR A 276 -3.05 19.21 17.83
C THR A 276 -3.53 18.15 18.82
N TYR A 277 -4.33 17.21 18.36
CA TYR A 277 -4.74 16.02 19.10
C TYR A 277 -3.94 14.83 18.62
N GLN A 278 -3.22 14.18 19.53
CA GLN A 278 -2.48 12.95 19.27
C GLN A 278 -3.17 11.82 20.04
N ILE A 279 -3.92 10.97 19.35
CA ILE A 279 -4.72 9.87 19.92
C ILE A 279 -4.03 8.55 19.60
N PHE A 280 -3.84 7.68 20.58
CA PHE A 280 -3.09 6.43 20.39
C PHE A 280 -3.54 5.30 21.32
N SER A 281 -3.25 4.06 20.92
CA SER A 281 -3.52 2.85 21.71
C SER A 281 -2.37 2.49 22.66
N LEU A 282 -2.66 2.15 23.90
CA LEU A 282 -1.71 1.64 24.87
C LEU A 282 -1.49 0.12 24.74
N PRO A 283 -0.23 -0.36 24.81
CA PRO A 283 1.01 0.41 24.92
C PRO A 283 1.45 0.98 23.56
N PHE A 284 1.59 2.30 23.45
CA PHE A 284 2.20 2.96 22.29
C PHE A 284 3.64 3.38 22.63
N MET A 285 4.55 3.24 21.67
CA MET A 285 5.93 3.70 21.81
C MET A 285 6.18 4.88 20.90
N PHE A 286 6.53 6.02 21.48
CA PHE A 286 6.95 7.20 20.73
C PHE A 286 8.47 7.24 20.65
N ASP A 287 9.02 7.21 19.44
CA ASP A 287 10.44 7.53 19.21
C ASP A 287 10.67 9.07 19.17
N CYS A 288 9.65 9.81 18.71
CA CYS A 288 9.68 11.26 18.65
C CYS A 288 8.37 11.87 19.15
N LEU A 289 8.47 12.75 20.14
CA LEU A 289 7.38 13.58 20.64
C LEU A 289 7.68 15.03 20.30
N LYS A 290 6.86 15.63 19.42
CA LYS A 290 7.03 17.02 18.98
C LYS A 290 5.88 17.87 19.45
N SER A 291 6.22 19.12 19.79
CA SER A 291 5.27 20.16 20.21
C SER A 291 4.41 19.66 21.37
N ILE A 292 5.05 19.31 22.48
CA ILE A 292 4.35 18.85 23.68
C ILE A 292 4.33 19.99 24.71
N GLY A 293 3.13 20.33 25.19
CA GLY A 293 2.91 21.26 26.30
C GLY A 293 3.08 20.62 27.69
N ASN A 294 2.83 21.39 28.74
CA ASN A 294 2.95 20.95 30.14
C ASN A 294 1.79 20.04 30.58
N ILE A 295 0.68 19.97 29.83
CA ILE A 295 -0.48 19.12 30.11
C ILE A 295 -0.25 17.72 29.52
N PHE A 296 0.66 16.99 30.16
CA PHE A 296 1.08 15.66 29.72
C PHE A 296 0.27 14.54 30.37
N SER A 297 0.04 13.43 29.66
CA SER A 297 -0.68 12.29 30.25
C SER A 297 0.15 11.65 31.38
N SER A 298 -0.50 10.85 32.23
CA SER A 298 0.17 10.09 33.31
C SER A 298 0.95 8.87 32.81
N ILE A 299 1.06 8.70 31.49
CA ILE A 299 1.81 7.61 30.87
C ILE A 299 3.30 7.91 30.94
N ILE A 300 4.09 6.86 31.19
CA ILE A 300 5.55 6.91 31.09
C ILE A 300 5.96 6.41 29.70
N PHE A 301 6.74 7.22 28.98
CA PHE A 301 7.21 6.94 27.63
C PHE A 301 8.72 6.66 27.62
N ASN A 302 9.08 5.39 27.87
CA ASN A 302 10.47 4.94 28.08
C ASN A 302 11.39 4.96 26.82
N HIS A 303 10.92 5.49 25.69
CA HIS A 303 11.60 5.33 24.39
C HIS A 303 11.65 6.62 23.55
N VAL A 304 11.40 7.78 24.14
CA VAL A 304 11.40 9.05 23.42
C VAL A 304 12.84 9.53 23.20
N ARG A 305 13.37 9.32 22.00
CA ARG A 305 14.73 9.77 21.64
C ARG A 305 14.78 11.24 21.24
N ARG A 306 13.67 11.78 20.77
CA ARG A 306 13.56 13.17 20.31
C ARG A 306 12.35 13.85 20.92
N LEU A 307 12.60 14.81 21.80
CA LEU A 307 11.58 15.61 22.46
C LEU A 307 11.67 17.07 22.00
N THR A 308 10.57 17.61 21.48
CA THR A 308 10.40 19.05 21.27
C THR A 308 9.26 19.53 22.14
N VAL A 309 9.60 20.34 23.13
CA VAL A 309 8.62 20.94 24.04
C VAL A 309 8.24 22.34 23.58
N TYR A 310 6.98 22.71 23.75
CA TYR A 310 6.50 24.05 23.47
C TYR A 310 5.57 24.49 24.59
N ASN A 311 5.96 25.51 25.35
CA ASN A 311 5.05 26.10 26.31
C ASN A 311 5.51 27.47 26.82
N ASP A 312 4.54 28.30 27.19
CA ASP A 312 4.75 29.58 27.87
C ASP A 312 4.89 29.40 29.39
N VAL A 313 4.66 28.19 29.90
CA VAL A 313 4.71 27.83 31.32
C VAL A 313 5.87 26.86 31.60
N PRO A 314 6.64 27.04 32.69
CA PRO A 314 7.73 26.13 33.05
C PRO A 314 7.30 24.67 33.23
N PHE A 315 8.13 23.74 32.76
CA PHE A 315 7.92 22.30 32.94
C PHE A 315 8.27 21.89 34.39
N ARG A 316 7.42 21.05 34.98
CA ARG A 316 7.68 20.46 36.31
C ARG A 316 8.60 19.25 36.19
N HIS A 317 9.34 18.93 37.24
CA HIS A 317 10.24 17.76 37.28
C HIS A 317 9.55 16.44 36.87
N GLU A 318 8.30 16.26 37.28
CA GLU A 318 7.47 15.11 36.95
C GLU A 318 7.29 14.89 35.43
N PHE A 319 7.31 15.95 34.63
CA PHE A 319 7.24 15.86 33.16
C PHE A 319 8.42 15.06 32.59
N PHE A 320 9.63 15.37 33.05
CA PHE A 320 10.85 14.72 32.56
C PHE A 320 10.96 13.27 33.02
N HIS A 321 10.50 12.95 34.22
CA HIS A 321 10.40 11.55 34.68
C HIS A 321 9.50 10.68 33.81
N ARG A 322 8.47 11.27 33.19
CA ARG A 322 7.54 10.54 32.32
C ARG A 322 8.08 10.35 30.90
N ILE A 323 9.20 10.96 30.53
CA ILE A 323 9.78 10.93 29.18
C ILE A 323 11.22 10.36 29.19
N ALA A 324 11.63 9.76 30.30
CA ALA A 324 13.00 9.27 30.55
C ALA A 324 13.33 7.98 29.81
#